data_AF-A0A9D6T449-F1
#
_entry.id   AF-A0A9D6T449-F1
#
_cell.length_a   1.000
_cell.length_b   1.000
_cell.length_c   1.000
_cell.angle_alpha   90.00
_cell.angle_beta   90.00
_cell.angle_gamma   90.00
#
_symmetry.space_group_name_H-M   'P 1'
#
loop_
_entity.id
_entity.type
_entity.pdbx_description
1 polymer ?
#
loop_
_entity_poly.entity_id
_entity_poly.type
_entity_poly.pdbx_seq_one_letter_code
_entity_poly.pdbx_strand_id
1 'polypeptide(L)'
;PGTIAVEELLSEIQRQRDVAQAQAREDAAEREAAQADREAVAEQLRQVEEERRRVVERTEAELLAEAEELRDRLRRISSDISLLEQERRQRLEPIRQEAMAVRRRLRRHRRPPRPVERPRELKVGATVRLRDLGQTGELLTVPSADGEVEVLLGNMRLRLPADRVEPVAGPVTRPPQVVTHRYAARPAVSPELHLRAMRADAALESLEQYLNDAYMAGLRQVRIVHGKGEGILRRLVREELSRHRLVASFRPGAPEEGGEGVTVAEIAV
;
A
#
# COMPACT_ATOMS: atom_id res chain seq x y z
N PRO A 1 -27.45 104.99 -22.21
CA PRO A 1 -26.42 103.92 -22.24
C PRO A 1 -26.47 102.94 -21.06
N GLY A 2 -26.77 103.39 -19.84
CA GLY A 2 -26.73 102.54 -18.63
C GLY A 2 -27.85 101.51 -18.46
N THR A 3 -29.03 101.73 -19.05
CA THR A 3 -30.21 100.85 -18.89
C THR A 3 -30.07 99.52 -19.66
N ILE A 4 -29.46 99.55 -20.85
CA ILE A 4 -29.26 98.37 -21.71
C ILE A 4 -28.28 97.37 -21.04
N ALA A 5 -27.24 97.87 -20.36
CA ALA A 5 -26.28 97.02 -19.66
C ALA A 5 -26.88 96.30 -18.43
N VAL A 6 -27.91 96.88 -17.80
CA VAL A 6 -28.58 96.27 -16.64
C VAL A 6 -29.53 95.15 -17.08
N GLU A 7 -30.25 95.32 -18.19
CA GLU A 7 -31.10 94.28 -18.77
C GLU A 7 -30.29 93.06 -19.26
N GLU A 8 -29.11 93.28 -19.86
CA GLU A 8 -28.20 92.21 -20.26
C GLU A 8 -27.67 91.43 -19.05
N LEU A 9 -27.25 92.12 -17.99
CA LEU A 9 -26.82 91.49 -16.73
C LEU A 9 -27.92 90.67 -16.06
N LEU A 10 -29.15 91.20 -16.00
CA LEU A 10 -30.29 90.47 -15.43
C LEU A 10 -30.64 89.22 -16.25
N SER A 11 -30.56 89.31 -17.58
CA SER A 11 -30.81 88.18 -18.47
C SER A 11 -29.74 87.09 -18.32
N GLU A 12 -28.47 87.48 -18.18
CA GLU A 12 -27.37 86.54 -17.92
C GLU A 12 -27.51 85.86 -16.55
N ILE A 13 -27.88 86.61 -15.50
CA ILE A 13 -28.14 86.03 -14.16
C ILE A 13 -29.32 85.05 -14.21
N GLN A 14 -30.41 85.38 -14.91
CA GLN A 14 -31.55 84.47 -15.08
C GLN A 14 -31.15 83.20 -15.82
N ARG A 15 -30.41 83.34 -16.93
CA ARG A 15 -29.89 82.19 -17.69
C ARG A 15 -28.98 81.32 -16.85
N GLN A 16 -28.04 81.91 -16.10
CA GLN A 16 -27.15 81.17 -15.21
C GLN A 16 -27.91 80.46 -14.09
N ARG A 17 -28.94 81.10 -13.52
CA ARG A 17 -29.80 80.47 -12.51
C ARG A 17 -30.56 79.29 -13.10
N ASP A 18 -31.14 79.41 -14.28
CA ASP A 18 -31.90 78.34 -14.92
C ASP A 18 -31.00 77.14 -15.26
N VAL A 19 -29.78 77.40 -15.77
CA VAL A 19 -28.77 76.37 -16.00
C VAL A 19 -28.37 75.69 -14.69
N ALA A 20 -28.11 76.47 -13.63
CA ALA A 20 -27.76 75.92 -12.31
C ALA A 20 -28.91 75.09 -11.71
N GLN A 21 -30.17 75.52 -11.89
CA GLN A 21 -31.34 74.78 -11.45
C GLN A 21 -31.56 73.49 -12.26
N ALA A 22 -31.32 73.51 -13.57
CA ALA A 22 -31.39 72.32 -14.42
C ALA A 22 -30.30 71.30 -14.00
N GLN A 23 -29.06 71.75 -13.84
CA GLN A 23 -27.96 70.91 -13.40
C GLN A 23 -28.22 70.30 -12.01
N ALA A 24 -28.69 71.11 -11.05
CA ALA A 24 -29.00 70.62 -9.72
C ALA A 24 -30.11 69.56 -9.70
N ARG A 25 -31.09 69.66 -10.62
CA ARG A 25 -32.14 68.65 -10.79
C ARG A 25 -31.60 67.36 -11.41
N GLU A 26 -30.74 67.48 -12.42
CA GLU A 26 -30.08 66.34 -13.05
C GLU A 26 -29.20 65.58 -12.05
N ASP A 27 -28.33 66.30 -11.33
CA ASP A 27 -27.48 65.74 -10.29
C ASP A 27 -28.30 65.07 -9.17
N ALA A 28 -29.45 65.65 -8.81
CA ALA A 28 -30.34 65.06 -7.81
C ALA A 28 -30.99 63.76 -8.30
N ALA A 29 -31.46 63.73 -9.55
CA ALA A 29 -32.03 62.55 -10.16
C ALA A 29 -30.99 61.43 -10.33
N GLU A 30 -29.76 61.78 -10.73
CA GLU A 30 -28.65 60.81 -10.84
C GLU A 30 -28.30 60.21 -9.47
N ARG A 31 -28.27 61.03 -8.41
CA ARG A 31 -28.03 60.54 -7.04
C ARG A 31 -29.15 59.63 -6.54
N GLU A 32 -30.41 59.95 -6.84
CA GLU A 32 -31.56 59.12 -6.48
C GLU A 32 -31.52 57.77 -7.20
N ALA A 33 -31.23 57.77 -8.50
CA ALA A 33 -31.05 56.54 -9.27
C ALA A 33 -29.89 55.69 -8.74
N ALA A 34 -28.73 56.30 -8.49
CA ALA A 34 -27.58 55.62 -7.93
C ALA A 34 -27.86 55.05 -6.52
N GLN A 35 -28.68 55.73 -5.72
CA GLN A 35 -29.09 55.25 -4.40
C GLN A 35 -30.02 54.04 -4.54
N ALA A 36 -31.01 54.09 -5.43
CA ALA A 36 -31.92 52.98 -5.71
C ALA A 36 -31.17 51.74 -6.22
N ASP A 37 -30.21 51.91 -7.12
CA ASP A 37 -29.37 50.82 -7.63
C ASP A 37 -28.53 50.19 -6.51
N ARG A 38 -27.94 51.01 -5.63
CA ARG A 38 -27.19 50.52 -4.47
C ARG A 38 -28.06 49.72 -3.52
N GLU A 39 -29.28 50.17 -3.27
CA GLU A 39 -30.23 49.47 -2.41
C GLU A 39 -30.67 48.14 -3.03
N ALA A 40 -30.92 48.11 -4.34
CA ALA A 40 -31.27 46.90 -5.06
C ALA A 40 -30.13 45.87 -5.02
N VAL A 41 -28.88 46.30 -5.26
CA VAL A 41 -27.70 45.43 -5.17
C VAL A 41 -27.48 44.93 -3.74
N ALA A 42 -27.65 45.80 -2.74
CA ALA A 42 -27.53 45.41 -1.34
C ALA A 42 -28.58 44.35 -0.95
N GLU A 43 -29.81 44.48 -1.44
CA GLU A 43 -30.86 43.50 -1.22
C GLU A 43 -30.56 42.15 -1.89
N GLN A 44 -30.10 42.17 -3.14
CA GLN A 44 -29.67 40.95 -3.82
C GLN A 44 -28.51 40.26 -3.09
N LEU A 45 -27.53 41.01 -2.60
CA LEU A 45 -26.44 40.47 -1.81
C LEU A 45 -26.94 39.81 -0.51
N ARG A 46 -27.87 40.45 0.20
CA ARG A 46 -28.50 39.86 1.40
C ARG A 46 -29.19 38.54 1.08
N GLN A 47 -29.95 38.48 -0.01
CA GLN A 47 -30.64 37.24 -0.42
C GLN A 47 -29.65 36.13 -0.75
N VAL A 48 -28.60 36.43 -1.51
CA VAL A 48 -27.54 35.46 -1.84
C VAL A 48 -26.81 34.97 -0.58
N GLU A 49 -26.52 35.87 0.37
CA GLU A 49 -25.89 35.49 1.63
C GLU A 49 -26.78 34.60 2.49
N GLU A 50 -28.08 34.89 2.57
CA GLU A 50 -29.05 34.05 3.28
C GLU A 50 -29.19 32.67 2.62
N GLU A 51 -29.30 32.61 1.30
CA GLU A 51 -29.36 31.34 0.56
C GLU A 51 -28.09 30.52 0.78
N ARG A 52 -26.92 31.15 0.66
CA ARG A 52 -25.63 30.51 0.92
C ARG A 52 -25.60 29.95 2.34
N ARG A 53 -26.05 30.72 3.33
CA ARG A 53 -26.11 30.28 4.73
C ARG A 53 -27.02 29.07 4.90
N ARG A 54 -28.23 29.11 4.32
CA ARG A 54 -29.18 27.99 4.38
C ARG A 54 -28.63 26.72 3.73
N VAL A 55 -27.93 26.85 2.60
CA VAL A 55 -27.30 25.71 1.94
C VAL A 55 -26.22 25.11 2.83
N VAL A 56 -25.31 25.95 3.37
CA VAL A 56 -24.24 25.48 4.26
C VAL A 56 -24.81 24.78 5.50
N GLU A 57 -25.79 25.38 6.18
CA GLU A 57 -26.40 24.80 7.38
C GLU A 57 -27.09 23.46 7.09
N ARG A 58 -27.79 23.34 5.94
CA ARG A 58 -28.40 22.06 5.52
C ARG A 58 -27.35 21.01 5.23
N THR A 59 -26.32 21.35 4.46
CA THR A 59 -25.25 20.41 4.10
C THR A 59 -24.48 19.96 5.33
N GLU A 60 -24.19 20.85 6.28
CA GLU A 60 -23.56 20.47 7.55
C GLU A 60 -24.45 19.51 8.36
N ALA A 61 -25.75 19.77 8.45
CA ALA A 61 -26.68 18.89 9.14
C ALA A 61 -26.77 17.50 8.48
N GLU A 62 -26.81 17.44 7.15
CA GLU A 62 -26.82 16.18 6.38
C GLU A 62 -25.53 15.39 6.60
N LEU A 63 -24.36 16.04 6.52
CA LEU A 63 -23.07 15.39 6.75
C LEU A 63 -22.92 14.85 8.18
N LEU A 64 -23.42 15.59 9.18
CA LEU A 64 -23.43 15.12 10.56
C LEU A 64 -24.32 13.90 10.74
N ALA A 65 -25.53 13.90 10.16
CA ALA A 65 -26.44 12.76 10.20
C ALA A 65 -25.84 11.52 9.52
N GLU A 66 -25.22 11.69 8.35
CA GLU A 66 -24.56 10.60 7.64
C GLU A 66 -23.36 10.04 8.44
N ALA A 67 -22.57 10.91 9.06
CA ALA A 67 -21.46 10.50 9.91
C ALA A 67 -21.93 9.73 11.16
N GLU A 68 -23.05 10.11 11.77
CA GLU A 68 -23.67 9.37 12.87
C GLU A 68 -24.17 7.99 12.43
N GLU A 69 -24.82 7.92 11.27
CA GLU A 69 -25.30 6.65 10.71
C GLU A 69 -24.15 5.70 10.41
N LEU A 70 -23.07 6.19 9.78
CA LEU A 70 -21.87 5.40 9.51
C LEU A 70 -21.22 4.90 10.81
N ARG A 71 -21.15 5.75 11.84
CA ARG A 71 -20.64 5.34 13.17
C ARG A 71 -21.49 4.23 13.77
N ASP A 72 -22.80 4.32 13.69
CA ASP A 72 -23.70 3.30 14.22
C ASP A 72 -23.62 1.99 13.44
N ARG A 73 -23.50 2.04 12.12
CA ARG A 73 -23.22 0.86 11.29
C ARG A 73 -21.90 0.19 11.68
N LEU A 74 -20.83 0.98 11.86
CA LEU A 74 -19.53 0.46 12.30
C LEU A 74 -19.60 -0.18 13.70
N ARG A 75 -20.33 0.44 14.64
CA ARG A 75 -20.55 -0.14 15.98
C ARG A 75 -21.25 -1.48 15.92
N ARG A 76 -22.30 -1.61 15.09
CA ARG A 76 -23.03 -2.87 14.90
C ARG A 76 -22.12 -3.96 14.32
N ILE A 77 -21.41 -3.66 13.23
CA ILE A 77 -20.45 -4.59 12.62
C ILE A 77 -19.37 -5.01 13.62
N SER A 78 -18.82 -4.06 14.37
CA SER A 78 -17.81 -4.35 15.40
C SER A 78 -18.35 -5.26 16.51
N SER A 79 -19.58 -5.03 16.95
CA SER A 79 -20.27 -5.88 17.93
C SER A 79 -20.48 -7.30 17.38
N ASP A 80 -20.95 -7.42 16.13
CA ASP A 80 -21.18 -8.72 15.49
C ASP A 80 -19.88 -9.51 15.35
N ILE A 81 -18.79 -8.85 14.92
CA ILE A 81 -17.46 -9.46 14.84
C ILE A 81 -17.02 -9.93 16.23
N SER A 82 -17.20 -9.10 17.28
CA SER A 82 -16.82 -9.46 18.64
C SER A 82 -17.56 -10.71 19.14
N LEU A 83 -18.87 -10.79 18.88
CA LEU A 83 -19.69 -11.96 19.20
C LEU A 83 -19.21 -13.22 18.46
N LEU A 84 -18.99 -13.11 17.14
CA LEU A 84 -18.48 -14.21 16.33
C LEU A 84 -17.09 -14.68 16.81
N GLU A 85 -16.22 -13.76 17.20
CA GLU A 85 -14.91 -14.11 17.75
C GLU A 85 -15.02 -14.84 19.10
N GLN A 86 -15.95 -14.43 19.95
CA GLN A 86 -16.22 -15.09 21.23
C GLN A 86 -16.75 -16.51 21.01
N GLU A 87 -17.71 -16.70 20.10
CA GLU A 87 -18.22 -18.02 19.73
C GLU A 87 -17.11 -18.90 19.13
N ARG A 88 -16.29 -18.35 18.24
CA ARG A 88 -15.13 -19.04 17.65
C ARG A 88 -14.17 -19.50 18.75
N ARG A 89 -13.85 -18.65 19.72
CA ARG A 89 -12.98 -19.02 20.86
C ARG A 89 -13.60 -20.16 21.66
N GLN A 90 -14.87 -20.05 22.07
CA GLN A 90 -15.55 -21.08 22.85
C GLN A 90 -15.55 -22.46 22.16
N ARG A 91 -15.71 -22.51 20.82
CA ARG A 91 -15.67 -23.77 20.06
C ARG A 91 -14.26 -24.32 19.86
N LEU A 92 -13.26 -23.47 19.69
CA LEU A 92 -11.87 -23.89 19.43
C LEU A 92 -11.06 -24.19 20.68
N GLU A 93 -11.37 -23.57 21.83
CA GLU A 93 -10.72 -23.83 23.12
C GLU A 93 -10.67 -25.33 23.49
N PRO A 94 -11.80 -26.08 23.48
CA PRO A 94 -11.79 -27.49 23.85
C PRO A 94 -10.99 -28.35 22.86
N ILE A 95 -11.10 -28.10 21.56
CA ILE A 95 -10.34 -28.80 20.51
C ILE A 95 -8.83 -28.56 20.70
N ARG A 96 -8.43 -27.33 21.02
CA ARG A 96 -7.02 -27.00 21.33
C ARG A 96 -6.52 -27.72 22.57
N GLN A 97 -7.33 -27.78 23.63
CA GLN A 97 -6.98 -28.50 24.85
C GLN A 97 -6.81 -30.00 24.60
N GLU A 98 -7.71 -30.59 23.80
CA GLU A 98 -7.63 -31.98 23.40
C GLU A 98 -6.38 -32.27 22.56
N ALA A 99 -6.09 -31.43 21.55
CA ALA A 99 -4.87 -31.54 20.75
C ALA A 99 -3.60 -31.45 21.61
N MET A 100 -3.57 -30.55 22.59
CA MET A 100 -2.47 -30.44 23.56
C MET A 100 -2.34 -31.69 24.43
N ALA A 101 -3.47 -32.25 24.90
CA ALA A 101 -3.48 -33.48 25.69
C ALA A 101 -2.95 -34.67 24.88
N VAL A 102 -3.38 -34.82 23.62
CA VAL A 102 -2.88 -35.83 22.68
C VAL A 102 -1.38 -35.65 22.44
N ARG A 103 -0.92 -34.43 22.16
CA ARG A 103 0.51 -34.12 21.98
C ARG A 103 1.34 -34.48 23.21
N ARG A 104 0.83 -34.22 24.42
CA ARG A 104 1.49 -34.59 25.68
C ARG A 104 1.58 -36.11 25.85
N ARG A 105 0.51 -36.85 25.53
CA ARG A 105 0.52 -38.33 25.53
C ARG A 105 1.55 -38.86 24.55
N LEU A 106 1.57 -38.37 23.31
CA LEU A 106 2.57 -38.76 22.31
C LEU A 106 4.01 -38.48 22.76
N ARG A 107 4.26 -37.33 23.40
CA ARG A 107 5.59 -37.03 23.96
C ARG A 107 6.02 -37.99 25.06
N ARG A 108 5.10 -38.41 25.95
CA ARG A 108 5.39 -39.40 27.00
C ARG A 108 5.74 -40.78 26.43
N HIS A 109 5.21 -41.12 25.25
CA HIS A 109 5.47 -42.40 24.58
C HIS A 109 6.60 -42.33 23.53
N ARG A 110 7.15 -41.14 23.25
CA ARG A 110 8.38 -41.02 22.46
C ARG A 110 9.55 -41.43 23.36
N ARG A 111 10.21 -42.54 23.01
CA ARG A 111 11.54 -42.85 23.53
C ARG A 111 12.48 -41.66 23.26
N PRO A 112 13.35 -41.28 24.21
CA PRO A 112 14.38 -40.29 23.92
C PRO A 112 15.20 -40.77 22.71
N PRO A 113 15.62 -39.87 21.82
CA PRO A 113 16.53 -40.25 20.75
C PRO A 113 17.77 -40.88 21.41
N ARG A 114 18.09 -42.10 20.99
CA ARG A 114 19.32 -42.76 21.43
C ARG A 114 20.50 -41.86 21.07
N PRO A 115 21.53 -41.73 21.92
CA PRO A 115 22.77 -41.08 21.54
C PRO A 115 23.26 -41.74 20.25
N VAL A 116 23.38 -40.96 19.18
CA VAL A 116 23.96 -41.45 17.94
C VAL A 116 25.46 -41.62 18.21
N GLU A 117 25.91 -42.87 18.32
CA GLU A 117 27.34 -43.18 18.29
C GLU A 117 27.94 -42.60 17.02
N ARG A 118 29.00 -41.80 17.17
CA ARG A 118 29.67 -41.12 16.06
C ARG A 118 30.13 -42.17 15.04
N PRO A 119 29.76 -42.03 13.75
CA PRO A 119 30.24 -42.96 12.73
C PRO A 119 31.75 -42.87 12.57
N ARG A 120 32.34 -44.05 12.42
CA ARG A 120 33.72 -44.34 12.08
C ARG A 120 34.17 -43.53 10.85
N GLU A 121 35.38 -42.99 10.97
CA GLU A 121 36.26 -42.38 9.95
C GLU A 121 35.69 -42.26 8.51
N LEU A 122 35.44 -41.02 8.10
CA LEU A 122 35.14 -40.64 6.72
C LEU A 122 36.32 -40.96 5.81
N LYS A 123 36.12 -41.82 4.80
CA LYS A 123 37.10 -42.15 3.77
C LYS A 123 36.71 -41.50 2.43
N VAL A 124 37.71 -41.02 1.69
CA VAL A 124 37.53 -40.45 0.35
C VAL A 124 36.90 -41.51 -0.57
N GLY A 125 35.89 -41.13 -1.35
CA GLY A 125 35.08 -42.03 -2.19
C GLY A 125 33.87 -42.67 -1.50
N ALA A 126 33.62 -42.36 -0.22
CA ALA A 126 32.44 -42.85 0.48
C ALA A 126 31.17 -42.09 0.05
N THR A 127 30.06 -42.82 -0.08
CA THR A 127 28.74 -42.21 -0.26
C THR A 127 28.27 -41.62 1.06
N VAL A 128 27.99 -40.32 1.05
CA VAL A 128 27.61 -39.55 2.22
C VAL A 128 26.29 -38.85 2.00
N ARG A 129 25.47 -38.76 3.05
CA ARG A 129 24.19 -38.06 3.07
C ARG A 129 24.34 -36.73 3.78
N LEU A 130 23.88 -35.66 3.16
CA LEU A 130 23.82 -34.34 3.80
C LEU A 130 22.56 -34.25 4.65
N ARG A 131 22.72 -33.87 5.92
CA ARG A 131 21.61 -33.77 6.88
C ARG A 131 20.57 -32.70 6.47
N ASP A 132 21.05 -31.56 6.01
CA ASP A 132 20.20 -30.39 5.71
C ASP A 132 19.39 -30.56 4.42
N LEU A 133 20.00 -31.21 3.42
CA LEU A 133 19.40 -31.38 2.09
C LEU A 133 18.71 -32.73 1.92
N GLY A 134 18.98 -33.70 2.80
CA GLY A 134 18.47 -35.07 2.70
C GLY A 134 18.95 -35.85 1.47
N GLN A 135 19.90 -35.30 0.72
CA GLN A 135 20.45 -35.89 -0.50
C GLN A 135 21.77 -36.61 -0.27
N THR A 136 22.08 -37.59 -1.12
CA THR A 136 23.30 -38.40 -1.07
C THR A 136 24.28 -37.99 -2.19
N GLY A 137 25.54 -37.78 -1.82
CA GLY A 137 26.64 -37.45 -2.72
C GLY A 137 27.92 -38.23 -2.39
N GLU A 138 28.95 -38.07 -3.20
CA GLU A 138 30.24 -38.75 -3.03
C GLU A 138 31.26 -37.81 -2.38
N LEU A 139 31.94 -38.28 -1.34
CA LEU A 139 32.96 -37.51 -0.63
C LEU A 139 34.26 -37.45 -1.44
N LEU A 140 34.62 -36.28 -1.95
CA LEU A 140 35.81 -36.07 -2.77
C LEU A 140 37.08 -35.83 -1.95
N THR A 141 36.95 -35.31 -0.72
CA THR A 141 38.10 -34.97 0.14
C THR A 141 37.85 -35.36 1.59
N VAL A 142 38.93 -35.73 2.30
CA VAL A 142 38.92 -35.81 3.76
C VAL A 142 38.84 -34.40 4.36
N PRO A 143 38.34 -34.25 5.61
CA PRO A 143 38.21 -32.94 6.24
C PRO A 143 39.53 -32.16 6.19
N SER A 144 39.49 -30.94 5.64
CA SER A 144 40.64 -30.02 5.65
C SER A 144 40.97 -29.60 7.09
N ALA A 145 42.10 -28.92 7.31
CA ALA A 145 42.49 -28.39 8.62
C ALA A 145 41.40 -27.50 9.27
N ASP A 146 40.51 -26.91 8.46
CA ASP A 146 39.38 -26.08 8.87
C ASP A 146 38.06 -26.86 9.11
N GLY A 147 38.06 -28.18 8.99
CA GLY A 147 36.89 -29.03 9.24
C GLY A 147 35.87 -29.14 8.08
N GLU A 148 36.21 -28.58 6.91
CA GLU A 148 35.36 -28.58 5.70
C GLU A 148 35.64 -29.81 4.81
N VAL A 149 34.59 -30.35 4.20
CA VAL A 149 34.64 -31.46 3.23
C VAL A 149 33.99 -31.07 1.91
N GLU A 150 34.47 -31.65 0.82
CA GLU A 150 33.87 -31.47 -0.50
C GLU A 150 33.07 -32.70 -0.91
N VAL A 151 31.81 -32.49 -1.28
CA VAL A 151 30.88 -33.54 -1.67
C VAL A 151 30.35 -33.27 -3.08
N LEU A 152 30.40 -34.30 -3.92
CA LEU A 152 29.84 -34.30 -5.26
C LEU A 152 28.38 -34.76 -5.21
N LEU A 153 27.45 -33.83 -5.48
CA LEU A 153 26.03 -34.07 -5.56
C LEU A 153 25.59 -34.07 -7.03
N GLY A 154 25.62 -35.24 -7.67
CA GLY A 154 25.33 -35.32 -9.11
C GLY A 154 26.43 -34.64 -9.93
N ASN A 155 26.14 -33.48 -10.52
CA ASN A 155 27.09 -32.66 -11.29
C ASN A 155 27.57 -31.41 -10.53
N MET A 156 27.10 -31.18 -9.30
CA MET A 156 27.45 -30.01 -8.50
C MET A 156 28.46 -30.39 -7.40
N ARG A 157 29.52 -29.58 -7.25
CA ARG A 157 30.52 -29.71 -6.17
C ARG A 157 30.17 -28.74 -5.05
N LEU A 158 29.92 -29.25 -3.85
CA LEU A 158 29.59 -28.45 -2.66
C LEU A 158 30.68 -28.60 -1.62
N ARG A 159 31.04 -27.48 -0.97
CA ARG A 159 32.00 -27.44 0.14
C ARG A 159 31.23 -27.11 1.41
N LEU A 160 31.29 -28.00 2.40
CA LEU A 160 30.49 -27.89 3.60
C LEU A 160 31.19 -28.49 4.83
N PRO A 161 30.82 -28.05 6.04
CA PRO A 161 31.33 -28.59 7.29
C PRO A 161 31.11 -30.11 7.43
N ALA A 162 32.10 -30.84 7.97
CA ALA A 162 32.06 -32.30 8.12
C ALA A 162 30.95 -32.81 9.06
N ASP A 163 30.45 -31.98 9.97
CA ASP A 163 29.38 -32.27 10.92
C ASP A 163 27.98 -32.36 10.26
N ARG A 164 27.86 -31.86 9.02
CA ARG A 164 26.63 -31.89 8.22
C ARG A 164 26.55 -33.12 7.30
N VAL A 165 27.53 -34.00 7.36
CA VAL A 165 27.71 -35.14 6.46
C VAL A 165 27.70 -36.46 7.23
N GLU A 166 26.85 -37.40 6.84
CA GLU A 166 26.78 -38.74 7.44
C GLU A 166 27.14 -39.83 6.43
N PRO A 167 28.03 -40.78 6.76
CA PRO A 167 28.32 -41.90 5.88
C PRO A 167 27.12 -42.85 5.80
N VAL A 168 26.76 -43.25 4.57
CA VAL A 168 25.72 -44.26 4.32
C VAL A 168 26.37 -45.50 3.73
N ALA A 169 26.15 -46.66 4.36
CA ALA A 169 26.65 -47.93 3.84
C ALA A 169 25.70 -48.51 2.77
N GLY A 170 26.15 -48.52 1.51
CA GLY A 170 25.50 -49.25 0.42
C GLY A 170 25.21 -48.40 -0.83
N PRO A 171 25.30 -48.97 -2.04
CA PRO A 171 25.02 -48.23 -3.28
C PRO A 171 23.50 -48.06 -3.45
N VAL A 172 23.03 -46.83 -3.51
CA VAL A 172 21.62 -46.53 -3.82
C VAL A 172 21.52 -46.17 -5.31
N THR A 173 21.03 -47.13 -6.09
CA THR A 173 20.56 -46.94 -7.46
C THR A 173 19.48 -45.86 -7.50
N ARG A 174 19.68 -44.82 -8.32
CA ARG A 174 18.71 -43.74 -8.53
C ARG A 174 17.70 -44.14 -9.62
N PRO A 175 16.40 -44.25 -9.35
CA PRO A 175 15.42 -43.91 -10.37
C PRO A 175 15.33 -42.37 -10.46
N PRO A 176 15.19 -41.79 -11.67
CA PRO A 176 15.10 -40.34 -11.85
C PRO A 176 13.76 -39.84 -11.28
N GLN A 177 13.81 -39.18 -10.13
CA GLN A 177 12.66 -38.42 -9.65
C GLN A 177 12.67 -37.05 -10.33
N VAL A 178 11.90 -36.93 -11.40
CA VAL A 178 11.47 -35.63 -11.91
C VAL A 178 10.56 -35.02 -10.85
N VAL A 179 11.07 -34.04 -10.11
CA VAL A 179 10.26 -33.23 -9.19
C VAL A 179 9.38 -32.34 -10.04
N THR A 180 8.19 -32.83 -10.40
CA THR A 180 7.11 -31.98 -10.90
C THR A 180 6.53 -31.27 -9.69
N HIS A 181 6.91 -30.00 -9.50
CA HIS A 181 6.19 -29.11 -8.59
C HIS A 181 4.76 -28.95 -9.11
N ARG A 182 3.82 -29.74 -8.57
CA ARG A 182 2.40 -29.42 -8.65
C ARG A 182 2.17 -28.18 -7.80
N TYR A 183 2.20 -27.02 -8.45
CA TYR A 183 1.55 -25.84 -7.94
C TYR A 183 0.06 -26.17 -7.81
N ALA A 184 -0.41 -26.35 -6.58
CA ALA A 184 -1.84 -26.22 -6.31
C ALA A 184 -2.25 -24.85 -6.87
N ALA A 185 -3.26 -24.83 -7.74
CA ALA A 185 -3.74 -23.63 -8.41
C ALA A 185 -4.09 -22.55 -7.38
N ARG A 186 -3.12 -21.66 -7.12
CA ARG A 186 -3.31 -20.39 -6.44
C ARG A 186 -3.72 -19.38 -7.51
N PRO A 187 -4.51 -18.34 -7.16
CA PRO A 187 -4.90 -17.31 -8.13
C PRO A 187 -3.66 -16.84 -8.90
N ALA A 188 -3.78 -16.71 -10.22
CA ALA A 188 -2.71 -16.30 -11.11
C ALA A 188 -2.39 -14.81 -10.89
N VAL A 189 -1.71 -14.51 -9.79
CA VAL A 189 -1.19 -13.16 -9.52
C VAL A 189 0.00 -12.96 -10.45
N SER A 190 -0.09 -11.94 -11.29
CA SER A 190 1.00 -11.53 -12.17
C SER A 190 2.25 -11.22 -11.32
N PRO A 191 3.47 -11.61 -11.74
CA PRO A 191 4.70 -11.18 -11.07
C PRO A 191 5.04 -9.71 -11.33
N GLU A 192 4.28 -9.05 -12.22
CA GLU A 192 4.43 -7.63 -12.54
C GLU A 192 3.16 -6.83 -12.22
N LEU A 193 3.35 -5.68 -11.58
CA LEU A 193 2.33 -4.67 -11.32
C LEU A 193 2.61 -3.42 -12.16
N HIS A 194 1.62 -2.97 -12.94
CA HIS A 194 1.72 -1.75 -13.74
C HIS A 194 0.97 -0.60 -13.09
N LEU A 195 1.68 0.46 -12.72
CA LEU A 195 1.13 1.67 -12.08
C LEU A 195 1.15 2.89 -13.02
N ARG A 196 1.48 2.69 -14.30
CA ARG A 196 1.56 3.78 -15.29
C ARG A 196 0.19 4.40 -15.51
N ALA A 197 0.17 5.72 -15.70
CA ALA A 197 -1.04 6.50 -15.94
C ALA A 197 -2.08 6.47 -14.80
N MET A 198 -1.73 5.96 -13.62
CA MET A 198 -2.56 6.06 -12.42
C MET A 198 -2.24 7.35 -11.65
N ARG A 199 -3.26 7.92 -10.99
CA ARG A 199 -3.05 8.98 -9.99
C ARG A 199 -2.30 8.39 -8.79
N ALA A 200 -1.54 9.24 -8.10
CA ALA A 200 -0.69 8.82 -6.98
C ALA A 200 -1.43 7.98 -5.93
N ASP A 201 -2.59 8.45 -5.48
CA ASP A 201 -3.37 7.79 -4.42
C ASP A 201 -3.86 6.40 -4.87
N ALA A 202 -4.44 6.31 -6.07
CA ALA A 202 -4.91 5.05 -6.65
C ALA A 202 -3.76 4.06 -6.93
N ALA A 203 -2.56 4.55 -7.24
CA ALA A 203 -1.39 3.72 -7.45
C ALA A 203 -0.89 3.09 -6.15
N LEU A 204 -0.96 3.81 -5.03
CA LEU A 204 -0.56 3.30 -3.72
C LEU A 204 -1.55 2.26 -3.19
N GLU A 205 -2.86 2.51 -3.33
CA GLU A 205 -3.89 1.53 -2.98
C GLU A 205 -3.74 0.22 -3.77
N SER A 206 -3.52 0.32 -5.08
CA SER A 206 -3.25 -0.83 -5.95
C SER A 206 -1.97 -1.58 -5.58
N LEU A 207 -0.92 -0.85 -5.19
CA LEU A 207 0.33 -1.44 -4.72
C LEU A 207 0.14 -2.24 -3.43
N GLU A 208 -0.58 -1.69 -2.45
CA GLU A 208 -0.83 -2.35 -1.16
C GLU A 208 -1.63 -3.65 -1.35
N GLN A 209 -2.70 -3.60 -2.16
CA GLN A 209 -3.49 -4.78 -2.48
C GLN A 209 -2.63 -5.85 -3.17
N TYR A 210 -1.83 -5.45 -4.16
CA TYR A 210 -0.97 -6.36 -4.89
C TYR A 210 0.11 -7.03 -4.03
N LEU A 211 0.71 -6.31 -3.07
CA LEU A 211 1.72 -6.89 -2.18
C LEU A 211 1.12 -7.99 -1.29
N ASN A 212 -0.11 -7.81 -0.82
CA ASN A 212 -0.85 -8.83 -0.09
C ASN A 212 -1.13 -10.06 -0.96
N ASP A 213 -1.59 -9.85 -2.19
CA ASP A 213 -1.88 -10.92 -3.14
C ASP A 213 -0.60 -11.69 -3.53
N ALA A 214 0.51 -11.00 -3.75
CA ALA A 214 1.80 -11.58 -4.06
C ALA A 214 2.34 -12.45 -2.91
N TYR A 215 2.19 -11.97 -1.66
CA TYR A 215 2.55 -12.72 -0.46
C TYR A 215 1.70 -13.99 -0.32
N MET A 216 0.37 -13.88 -0.48
CA MET A 216 -0.55 -15.02 -0.42
C MET A 216 -0.28 -16.04 -1.54
N ALA A 217 0.09 -15.56 -2.74
CA ALA A 217 0.49 -16.41 -3.86
C ALA A 217 1.82 -17.13 -3.58
N GLY A 218 2.67 -16.60 -2.70
CA GLY A 218 4.00 -17.12 -2.39
C GLY A 218 5.05 -16.71 -3.43
N LEU A 219 4.86 -15.54 -4.06
CA LEU A 219 5.86 -14.98 -4.96
C LEU A 219 7.06 -14.51 -4.13
N ARG A 220 8.27 -14.91 -4.53
CA ARG A 220 9.52 -14.48 -3.86
C ARG A 220 9.93 -13.06 -4.24
N GLN A 221 9.60 -12.64 -5.46
CA GLN A 221 10.01 -11.38 -6.03
C GLN A 221 8.91 -10.86 -6.97
N VAL A 222 8.72 -9.54 -6.97
CA VAL A 222 7.76 -8.85 -7.83
C VAL A 222 8.38 -7.61 -8.48
N ARG A 223 7.88 -7.25 -9.66
CA ARG A 223 8.31 -6.07 -10.42
C ARG A 223 7.19 -5.02 -10.43
N ILE A 224 7.52 -3.80 -10.04
CA ILE A 224 6.58 -2.69 -9.97
C ILE A 224 6.97 -1.64 -11.01
N VAL A 225 6.14 -1.48 -12.03
CA VAL A 225 6.35 -0.61 -13.18
C VAL A 225 5.63 0.72 -12.95
N HIS A 226 6.36 1.69 -12.41
CA HIS A 226 5.86 3.06 -12.16
C HIS A 226 6.22 4.04 -13.29
N GLY A 227 7.13 3.66 -14.21
CA GLY A 227 7.61 4.51 -15.29
C GLY A 227 8.75 5.44 -14.86
N LYS A 228 9.38 6.11 -15.85
CA LYS A 228 10.53 7.00 -15.64
C LYS A 228 10.06 8.42 -15.25
N GLY A 229 9.35 9.11 -16.14
CA GLY A 229 8.66 10.39 -15.90
C GLY A 229 9.45 11.40 -15.04
N GLU A 230 8.74 12.21 -14.25
CA GLU A 230 9.33 13.06 -13.20
C GLU A 230 9.67 12.29 -11.92
N GLY A 231 9.50 10.96 -11.90
CA GLY A 231 9.82 10.12 -10.76
C GLY A 231 8.92 10.30 -9.52
N ILE A 232 7.76 10.95 -9.64
CA ILE A 232 6.79 11.11 -8.53
C ILE A 232 6.33 9.72 -8.03
N LEU A 233 5.78 8.89 -8.92
CA LEU A 233 5.35 7.53 -8.56
C LEU A 233 6.52 6.66 -8.08
N ARG A 234 7.71 6.81 -8.66
CA ARG A 234 8.93 6.11 -8.19
C ARG A 234 9.23 6.41 -6.73
N ARG A 235 9.17 7.69 -6.33
CA ARG A 235 9.44 8.11 -4.95
C ARG A 235 8.39 7.55 -3.99
N LEU A 236 7.11 7.72 -4.32
CA LEU A 236 6.01 7.24 -3.49
C LEU A 236 6.02 5.71 -3.32
N VAL A 237 6.21 4.96 -4.41
CA VAL A 237 6.30 3.49 -4.37
C VAL A 237 7.45 3.04 -3.49
N ARG A 238 8.65 3.65 -3.61
CA ARG A 238 9.80 3.28 -2.79
C ARG A 238 9.64 3.64 -1.32
N GLU A 239 9.00 4.77 -1.04
CA GLU A 239 8.64 5.16 0.32
C GLU A 239 7.69 4.13 0.94
N GLU A 240 6.66 3.72 0.20
CA GLU A 240 5.71 2.72 0.67
C GLU A 240 6.36 1.35 0.90
N LEU A 241 7.13 0.86 -0.07
CA LEU A 241 7.88 -0.40 0.05
C LEU A 241 8.85 -0.40 1.24
N SER A 242 9.43 0.76 1.59
CA SER A 242 10.35 0.86 2.73
C SER A 242 9.65 0.72 4.10
N ARG A 243 8.34 0.98 4.17
CA ARG A 243 7.52 0.90 5.38
C ARG A 243 6.70 -0.39 5.44
N HIS A 244 6.53 -1.08 4.31
CA HIS A 244 5.63 -2.21 4.16
C HIS A 244 6.22 -3.51 4.75
N ARG A 245 5.52 -4.12 5.72
CA ARG A 245 6.01 -5.29 6.48
C ARG A 245 6.20 -6.57 5.65
N LEU A 246 5.51 -6.67 4.52
CA LEU A 246 5.59 -7.83 3.63
C LEU A 246 6.76 -7.77 2.64
N VAL A 247 7.55 -6.69 2.68
CA VAL A 247 8.71 -6.49 1.79
C VAL A 247 9.98 -6.70 2.59
N ALA A 248 10.83 -7.62 2.15
CA ALA A 248 12.12 -7.90 2.77
C ALA A 248 13.20 -6.92 2.30
N SER A 249 13.24 -6.64 1.00
CA SER A 249 14.19 -5.71 0.38
C SER A 249 13.64 -5.18 -0.94
N PHE A 250 14.18 -4.06 -1.44
CA PHE A 250 13.87 -3.57 -2.77
C PHE A 250 15.08 -2.91 -3.43
N ARG A 251 15.10 -2.96 -4.77
CA ARG A 251 16.15 -2.35 -5.60
C ARG A 251 15.59 -1.75 -6.89
N PRO A 252 16.28 -0.79 -7.52
CA PRO A 252 16.01 -0.46 -8.92
C PRO A 252 16.10 -1.70 -9.81
N GLY A 253 15.28 -1.72 -10.88
CA GLY A 253 15.39 -2.72 -11.93
C GLY A 253 16.73 -2.60 -12.67
N ALA A 254 17.26 -3.75 -13.09
CA ALA A 254 18.38 -3.82 -14.02
C ALA A 254 17.98 -3.25 -15.40
N PRO A 255 18.94 -2.89 -16.28
CA PRO A 255 18.64 -2.42 -17.62
C PRO A 255 17.69 -3.35 -18.40
N GLU A 256 17.90 -4.68 -18.31
CA GLU A 256 17.00 -5.69 -18.90
C GLU A 256 15.61 -5.77 -18.24
N GLU A 257 15.45 -5.28 -17.01
CA GLU A 257 14.19 -5.30 -16.26
C GLU A 257 13.40 -3.97 -16.38
N GLY A 258 13.89 -3.01 -17.16
CA GLY A 258 13.27 -1.68 -17.35
C GLY A 258 13.98 -0.53 -16.62
N GLY A 259 15.11 -0.79 -15.99
CA GLY A 259 15.99 0.20 -15.37
C GLY A 259 15.30 1.02 -14.28
N GLU A 260 15.53 2.34 -14.31
CA GLU A 260 14.94 3.26 -13.32
C GLU A 260 13.41 3.37 -13.36
N GLY A 261 12.76 2.89 -14.41
CA GLY A 261 11.30 2.90 -14.53
C GLY A 261 10.61 1.77 -13.77
N VAL A 262 11.40 0.88 -13.16
CA VAL A 262 10.94 -0.32 -12.45
C VAL A 262 11.63 -0.41 -11.09
N THR A 263 10.87 -0.83 -10.09
CA THR A 263 11.40 -1.22 -8.79
C THR A 263 11.11 -2.70 -8.58
N VAL A 264 12.13 -3.46 -8.21
CA VAL A 264 12.04 -4.89 -7.92
C VAL A 264 12.02 -5.05 -6.41
N ALA A 265 10.99 -5.71 -5.89
CA ALA A 265 10.81 -5.94 -4.45
C ALA A 265 10.88 -7.44 -4.15
N GLU A 266 11.63 -7.80 -3.11
CA GLU A 266 11.64 -9.15 -2.54
C GLU A 266 10.59 -9.23 -1.44
N ILE A 267 9.74 -10.24 -1.52
CA ILE A 267 8.67 -10.47 -0.56
C ILE A 267 9.24 -11.27 0.61
N ALA A 268 8.92 -10.87 1.84
CA ALA A 268 9.27 -11.62 3.04
C ALA A 268 8.56 -12.98 2.99
N VAL A 269 9.27 -14.09 3.10
CA VAL A 269 8.70 -15.46 3.10
C VAL A 269 8.84 -16.06 4.49
#